data_AF-A0A1G8MJT1-F1
#
_entry.id   AF-A0A1G8MJT1-F1
#
_cell.length_a   1.000
_cell.length_b   1.000
_cell.length_c   1.000
_cell.angle_alpha   90.00
_cell.angle_beta   90.00
_cell.angle_gamma   90.00
#
_symmetry.space_group_name_H-M   'P 1'
#
loop_
_entity.id
_entity.type
_entity.pdbx_description
1 polymer ?
#
loop_
_entity_poly.entity_id
_entity_poly.type
_entity_poly.pdbx_seq_one_letter_code
_entity_poly.pdbx_strand_id
1 'polypeptide(L)'
;MTDPNPRLRLTGVLLLTSLVAMVAGTAIAVPSGLTLSPSDPGAALDAVSEQVGLHLTELAFDVLGWLALTAAGLVMAARPAETSRPYLVTLAGGLLAGAGLAGLLHDAGNLALTQLAARPTAPAAVTVALAVLLTAKWAVNLAGLLWVAATVAGAVGIPMPAGLRITGVIAALMGLAAVVLPWTTGTDGPTGTLEQLGYALHMPIMIWYGVLGWRYLRRQHPVVAALDFRSESR
;
A
#
# COMPACT_ATOMS: atom_id res chain seq x y z
N MET A 1 14.26 23.13 19.40
CA MET A 1 13.49 23.48 18.19
C MET A 1 12.42 22.42 18.00
N THR A 2 11.16 22.74 18.33
CA THR A 2 10.02 21.87 18.05
C THR A 2 9.69 21.95 16.56
N ASP A 3 9.38 20.81 15.96
CA ASP A 3 8.98 20.71 14.57
C ASP A 3 7.70 21.54 14.32
N PRO A 4 7.66 22.44 13.33
CA PRO A 4 6.46 23.24 13.07
C PRO A 4 5.30 22.39 12.52
N ASN A 5 5.53 21.15 12.03
CA ASN A 5 4.44 20.28 11.59
C ASN A 5 4.77 18.77 11.77
N PRO A 6 4.82 18.27 13.02
CA PRO A 6 5.24 16.91 13.33
C PRO A 6 4.33 15.85 12.69
N ARG A 7 3.05 16.17 12.47
CA ARG A 7 2.07 15.26 11.87
C ARG A 7 2.31 15.05 10.38
N LEU A 8 2.61 16.12 9.62
CA LEU A 8 2.96 16.00 8.20
C LEU A 8 4.21 15.16 8.02
N ARG A 9 5.24 15.44 8.82
CA ARG A 9 6.48 14.64 8.78
C ARG A 9 6.24 13.19 9.15
N LEU A 10 5.43 12.92 10.17
CA LEU A 10 5.04 11.54 10.51
C LEU A 10 4.32 10.84 9.34
N THR A 11 3.33 11.49 8.70
CA THR A 11 2.71 10.93 7.48
C THR A 11 3.77 10.67 6.40
N GLY A 12 4.71 11.61 6.19
CA GLY A 12 5.78 11.46 5.22
C GLY A 12 6.70 10.28 5.49
N VAL A 13 7.15 10.11 6.74
CA VAL A 13 7.97 8.96 7.18
C VAL A 13 7.21 7.67 6.95
N LEU A 14 5.95 7.58 7.40
CA LEU A 14 5.16 6.35 7.29
C LEU A 14 4.89 5.95 5.83
N LEU A 15 4.60 6.90 4.95
CA LEU A 15 4.44 6.62 3.51
C LEU A 15 5.73 6.10 2.87
N LEU A 16 6.88 6.66 3.24
CA LEU A 16 8.17 6.22 2.73
C LEU A 16 8.58 4.86 3.31
N THR A 17 8.32 4.62 4.60
CA THR A 17 8.51 3.30 5.22
C THR A 17 7.65 2.26 4.52
N SER A 18 6.39 2.57 4.24
CA SER A 18 5.47 1.69 3.50
C SER A 18 6.04 1.33 2.12
N LEU A 19 6.47 2.33 1.36
CA LEU A 19 7.08 2.14 0.04
C LEU A 19 8.33 1.24 0.11
N VAL A 20 9.28 1.56 1.01
CA VAL A 20 10.54 0.81 1.13
C VAL A 20 10.28 -0.63 1.54
N ALA A 21 9.38 -0.86 2.49
CA ALA A 21 9.04 -2.20 2.96
C ALA A 21 8.39 -3.03 1.84
N MET A 22 7.38 -2.50 1.15
CA MET A 22 6.73 -3.23 0.04
C MET A 22 7.68 -3.51 -1.13
N VAL A 23 8.59 -2.58 -1.46
CA VAL A 23 9.61 -2.81 -2.48
C VAL A 23 10.58 -3.92 -2.04
N ALA A 24 10.97 -3.94 -0.76
CA ALA A 24 11.81 -5.00 -0.21
C ALA A 24 11.11 -6.37 -0.23
N GLY A 25 9.84 -6.43 0.19
CA GLY A 25 9.00 -7.63 0.10
C GLY A 25 8.90 -8.15 -1.34
N THR A 26 8.53 -7.28 -2.28
CA THR A 26 8.44 -7.62 -3.71
C THR A 26 9.77 -8.11 -4.28
N ALA A 27 10.89 -7.48 -3.90
CA ALA A 27 12.23 -7.87 -4.33
C ALA A 27 12.67 -9.24 -3.80
N ILE A 28 12.03 -9.75 -2.74
CA ILE A 28 12.21 -11.12 -2.25
C ILE A 28 11.21 -12.04 -2.96
N ALA A 29 9.92 -11.66 -2.97
CA ALA A 29 8.82 -12.50 -3.45
C ALA A 29 8.98 -12.92 -4.91
N VAL A 30 9.22 -11.95 -5.80
CA VAL A 30 9.22 -12.14 -7.25
C VAL A 30 10.34 -13.08 -7.72
N PRO A 31 11.63 -12.84 -7.41
CA PRO A 31 12.70 -13.73 -7.88
C PRO A 31 12.68 -15.11 -7.20
N SER A 32 12.08 -15.21 -6.02
CA SER A 32 11.98 -16.48 -5.25
C SER A 32 10.77 -17.33 -5.66
N GLY A 33 9.92 -16.85 -6.57
CA GLY A 33 8.70 -17.57 -6.95
C GLY A 33 7.64 -17.63 -5.84
N LEU A 34 7.70 -16.72 -4.88
CA LEU A 34 6.77 -16.63 -3.75
C LEU A 34 5.57 -15.70 -4.06
N THR A 35 5.34 -15.38 -5.34
CA THR A 35 4.09 -14.80 -5.81
C THR A 35 3.04 -15.92 -5.84
N LEU A 36 2.48 -16.24 -4.68
CA LEU A 36 1.62 -17.41 -4.50
C LEU A 36 0.32 -17.26 -5.30
N SER A 37 -0.02 -18.26 -6.12
CA SER A 37 -1.21 -18.25 -6.98
C SER A 37 -2.22 -19.33 -6.57
N PRO A 38 -3.53 -19.03 -6.57
CA PRO A 38 -4.58 -20.03 -6.36
C PRO A 38 -4.70 -21.05 -7.52
N SER A 39 -4.04 -20.81 -8.67
CA SER A 39 -4.10 -21.70 -9.83
C SER A 39 -3.45 -23.07 -9.58
N ASP A 40 -2.48 -23.12 -8.67
CA ASP A 40 -1.84 -24.36 -8.21
C ASP A 40 -1.53 -24.28 -6.71
N PRO A 41 -2.53 -24.59 -5.85
CA PRO A 41 -2.36 -24.53 -4.39
C PRO A 41 -1.35 -25.56 -3.88
N GLY A 42 -1.07 -26.64 -4.62
CA GLY A 42 -0.04 -27.61 -4.28
C GLY A 42 1.34 -27.01 -4.45
N ALA A 43 1.63 -26.47 -5.64
CA ALA A 43 2.90 -25.78 -5.91
C ALA A 43 3.13 -24.59 -4.98
N ALA A 44 2.08 -23.86 -4.58
CA ALA A 44 2.19 -22.79 -3.60
C ALA A 44 2.64 -23.30 -2.21
N LEU A 45 2.09 -24.43 -1.74
CA LEU A 45 2.50 -25.05 -0.49
C LEU A 45 3.95 -25.54 -0.55
N ASP A 46 4.33 -26.17 -1.67
CA ASP A 46 5.69 -26.67 -1.89
C ASP A 46 6.70 -25.51 -1.90
N ALA A 47 6.42 -24.42 -2.63
CA ALA A 47 7.27 -23.23 -2.68
C ALA A 47 7.47 -22.60 -1.29
N VAL A 48 6.40 -22.47 -0.50
CA VAL A 48 6.48 -21.95 0.88
C VAL A 48 7.26 -22.89 1.79
N SER A 49 7.09 -24.20 1.64
CA SER A 49 7.81 -25.22 2.43
C SER A 49 9.31 -25.19 2.14
N GLU A 50 9.69 -25.14 0.86
CA GLU A 50 11.09 -25.10 0.42
C GLU A 50 11.81 -23.80 0.84
N GLN A 51 11.07 -22.68 0.93
CA GLN A 51 11.64 -21.35 1.13
C GLN A 51 11.07 -20.62 2.34
N VAL A 52 10.75 -21.35 3.41
CA VAL A 52 10.05 -20.81 4.59
C VAL A 52 10.71 -19.55 5.17
N GLY A 53 12.04 -19.48 5.20
CA GLY A 53 12.78 -18.34 5.71
C GLY A 53 12.60 -17.09 4.84
N LEU A 54 12.62 -17.24 3.51
CA LEU A 54 12.38 -16.14 2.57
C LEU A 54 10.92 -15.70 2.61
N HIS A 55 9.99 -16.64 2.66
CA HIS A 55 8.56 -16.37 2.80
C HIS A 55 8.24 -15.58 4.09
N LEU A 56 8.78 -15.99 5.24
CA LEU A 56 8.58 -15.25 6.49
C LEU A 56 9.26 -13.87 6.49
N THR A 57 10.40 -13.73 5.81
CA THR A 57 11.11 -12.44 5.70
C THR A 57 10.33 -11.47 4.81
N GLU A 58 9.86 -11.95 3.66
CA GLU A 58 8.98 -11.21 2.75
C GLU A 58 7.70 -10.77 3.46
N LEU A 59 7.02 -11.70 4.14
CA LEU A 59 5.81 -11.42 4.89
C LEU A 59 6.03 -10.37 5.99
N ALA A 60 7.19 -10.37 6.65
CA ALA A 60 7.51 -9.35 7.63
C ALA A 60 7.62 -7.96 7.00
N PHE A 61 8.19 -7.84 5.80
CA PHE A 61 8.25 -6.58 5.06
C PHE A 61 6.86 -6.14 4.59
N ASP A 62 6.04 -7.05 4.09
CA ASP A 62 4.67 -6.73 3.67
C ASP A 62 3.83 -6.23 4.85
N VAL A 63 3.86 -6.94 5.99
CA VAL A 63 3.16 -6.52 7.21
C VAL A 63 3.61 -5.13 7.67
N LEU A 64 4.91 -4.86 7.68
CA LEU A 64 5.44 -3.53 7.99
C LEU A 64 4.95 -2.48 6.98
N GLY A 65 4.92 -2.83 5.70
CA GLY A 65 4.44 -2.01 4.60
C GLY A 65 2.98 -1.58 4.80
N TRP A 66 2.10 -2.56 5.04
CA TRP A 66 0.67 -2.33 5.24
C TRP A 66 0.35 -1.63 6.56
N LEU A 67 1.07 -1.94 7.65
CA LEU A 67 0.94 -1.21 8.92
C LEU A 67 1.33 0.25 8.78
N ALA A 68 2.45 0.52 8.11
CA ALA A 68 2.89 1.89 7.85
C ALA A 68 1.88 2.65 6.97
N LEU A 69 1.32 1.99 5.94
CA LEU A 69 0.27 2.57 5.10
C LEU A 69 -1.00 2.88 5.92
N THR A 70 -1.41 1.95 6.78
CA THR A 70 -2.55 2.09 7.68
C THR A 70 -2.38 3.30 8.58
N ALA A 71 -1.23 3.37 9.26
CA ALA A 71 -0.90 4.46 10.17
C ALA A 71 -0.82 5.80 9.42
N ALA A 72 -0.21 5.84 8.23
CA ALA A 72 -0.16 7.05 7.41
C ALA A 72 -1.56 7.56 7.07
N GLY A 73 -2.46 6.66 6.67
CA GLY A 73 -3.86 6.96 6.38
C GLY A 73 -4.60 7.52 7.60
N LEU A 74 -4.45 6.90 8.77
CA LEU A 74 -5.06 7.37 10.02
C LEU A 74 -4.55 8.76 10.42
N VAL A 75 -3.24 8.99 10.38
CA VAL A 75 -2.64 10.30 10.67
C VAL A 75 -3.14 11.35 9.67
N MET A 76 -3.29 10.99 8.39
CA MET A 76 -3.82 11.88 7.37
C MET A 76 -5.31 12.19 7.60
N ALA A 77 -6.11 11.21 8.00
CA ALA A 77 -7.54 11.37 8.28
C ALA A 77 -7.82 12.21 9.54
N ALA A 78 -6.96 12.10 10.56
CA ALA A 78 -7.03 12.82 11.82
C ALA A 78 -6.63 14.30 11.73
N ARG A 79 -6.60 14.90 10.54
CA ARG A 79 -6.28 16.32 10.31
C ARG A 79 -7.53 17.11 9.89
N PRO A 80 -8.24 17.73 10.84
CA PRO A 80 -9.24 18.73 10.50
C PRO A 80 -8.52 20.00 10.02
N ALA A 81 -8.62 20.25 8.72
CA ALA A 81 -8.58 21.54 8.02
C ALA A 81 -7.38 22.52 8.18
N GLU A 82 -6.58 22.60 7.11
CA GLU A 82 -6.01 23.84 6.54
C GLU A 82 -6.08 23.77 4.99
N THR A 83 -7.16 23.21 4.45
CA THR A 83 -7.31 23.02 3.00
C THR A 83 -8.72 23.42 2.56
N SER A 84 -8.88 23.76 1.28
CA SER A 84 -10.16 24.16 0.71
C SER A 84 -11.19 23.02 0.64
N ARG A 85 -10.77 21.74 0.78
CA ARG A 85 -11.62 20.55 0.68
C ARG A 85 -11.23 19.51 1.74
N PRO A 86 -11.43 19.80 3.04
CA PRO A 86 -10.96 18.94 4.13
C PRO A 86 -11.57 17.54 4.10
N TYR A 87 -12.84 17.40 3.69
CA TYR A 87 -13.52 16.11 3.58
C TYR A 87 -12.84 15.14 2.60
N LEU A 88 -12.24 15.64 1.51
CA LEU A 88 -11.51 14.78 0.56
C LEU A 88 -10.18 14.29 1.12
N VAL A 89 -9.51 15.11 1.95
CA VAL A 89 -8.28 14.70 2.65
C VAL A 89 -8.61 13.63 3.69
N THR A 90 -9.69 13.82 4.46
CA THR A 90 -10.16 12.81 5.41
C THR A 90 -10.56 11.51 4.72
N LEU A 91 -11.31 11.60 3.61
CA LEU A 91 -11.69 10.45 2.79
C LEU A 91 -10.46 9.71 2.25
N ALA A 92 -9.50 10.43 1.66
CA ALA A 92 -8.27 9.84 1.15
C ALA A 92 -7.47 9.14 2.25
N GLY A 93 -7.36 9.74 3.44
CA GLY A 93 -6.70 9.12 4.59
C GLY A 93 -7.42 7.86 5.09
N GLY A 94 -8.76 7.91 5.20
CA GLY A 94 -9.56 6.77 5.63
C GLY A 94 -9.51 5.59 4.65
N LEU A 95 -9.59 5.88 3.35
CA LEU A 95 -9.45 4.87 2.29
C LEU A 95 -8.03 4.26 2.29
N LEU A 96 -6.99 5.07 2.48
CA LEU A 96 -5.62 4.59 2.59
C LEU A 96 -5.42 3.70 3.83
N ALA A 97 -6.05 4.07 4.95
CA ALA A 97 -6.04 3.25 6.15
C ALA A 97 -6.74 1.91 5.91
N GLY A 98 -7.90 1.93 5.25
CA GLY A 98 -8.61 0.71 4.84
C GLY A 98 -7.80 -0.16 3.88
N ALA A 99 -7.07 0.45 2.94
CA ALA A 99 -6.18 -0.27 2.03
C ALA A 99 -5.10 -1.05 2.80
N GLY A 100 -4.45 -0.40 3.77
CA GLY A 100 -3.49 -1.06 4.65
C GLY A 100 -4.09 -2.20 5.46
N LEU A 101 -5.28 -2.02 6.05
CA LEU A 101 -5.98 -3.08 6.79
C LEU A 101 -6.35 -4.29 5.90
N ALA A 102 -6.80 -4.03 4.67
CA ALA A 102 -7.09 -5.09 3.71
C ALA A 102 -5.82 -5.84 3.27
N GLY A 103 -4.69 -5.13 3.14
CA GLY A 103 -3.38 -5.74 2.91
C GLY A 103 -2.93 -6.63 4.07
N LEU A 104 -3.16 -6.23 5.33
CA LEU A 104 -2.88 -7.10 6.48
C LEU A 104 -3.74 -8.37 6.50
N LEU A 105 -4.97 -8.30 5.98
CA LEU A 105 -5.81 -9.50 5.83
C LEU A 105 -5.27 -10.44 4.74
N HIS A 106 -4.71 -9.89 3.67
CA HIS A 106 -3.97 -10.68 2.67
C HIS A 106 -2.80 -11.43 3.32
N ASP A 107 -1.98 -10.73 4.09
CA ASP A 107 -0.83 -11.30 4.78
C ASP A 107 -1.20 -12.33 5.84
N ALA A 108 -2.35 -12.17 6.52
CA ALA A 108 -2.87 -13.18 7.42
C ALA A 108 -3.16 -14.51 6.68
N GLY A 109 -3.61 -14.44 5.43
CA GLY A 109 -3.75 -15.59 4.54
C GLY A 109 -2.40 -16.20 4.16
N ASN A 110 -1.42 -15.37 3.78
CA ASN A 110 -0.06 -15.83 3.46
C ASN A 110 0.63 -16.50 4.66
N LEU A 111 0.39 -16.00 5.88
CA LEU A 111 0.85 -16.63 7.12
C LEU A 111 0.16 -17.98 7.36
N ALA A 112 -1.14 -18.07 7.10
CA ALA A 112 -1.88 -19.32 7.23
C ALA A 112 -1.36 -20.39 6.25
N LEU A 113 -0.93 -20.00 5.04
CA LEU A 113 -0.26 -20.92 4.11
C LEU A 113 1.04 -21.48 4.68
N THR A 114 1.85 -20.68 5.37
CA THR A 114 3.04 -21.18 6.07
C THR A 114 2.70 -22.29 7.08
N GLN A 115 1.59 -22.12 7.81
CA GLN A 115 1.11 -23.10 8.80
C GLN A 115 0.54 -24.38 8.16
N LEU A 116 0.03 -24.28 6.93
CA LEU A 116 -0.44 -25.41 6.15
C LEU A 116 0.73 -26.16 5.50
N ALA A 117 1.71 -25.44 4.95
CA ALA A 117 2.92 -25.99 4.35
C ALA A 117 3.76 -26.79 5.36
N ALA A 118 3.75 -26.39 6.64
CA ALA A 118 4.36 -27.15 7.73
C ALA A 118 3.67 -28.49 8.05
N ARG A 119 2.49 -28.77 7.47
CA ARG A 119 1.69 -29.99 7.72
C ARG A 119 1.20 -30.61 6.39
N PRO A 120 2.10 -31.05 5.50
CA PRO A 120 1.75 -31.49 4.14
C PRO A 120 0.88 -32.75 4.12
N THR A 121 0.90 -33.58 5.18
CA THR A 121 0.08 -34.79 5.29
C THR A 121 -1.29 -34.54 5.93
N ALA A 122 -1.64 -33.30 6.25
CA ALA A 122 -2.96 -32.99 6.81
C ALA A 122 -4.06 -33.29 5.77
N PRO A 123 -5.15 -33.96 6.16
CA PRO A 123 -6.27 -34.19 5.26
C PRO A 123 -6.78 -32.86 4.67
N ALA A 124 -7.02 -32.84 3.36
CA ALA A 124 -7.52 -31.67 2.63
C ALA A 124 -6.62 -30.41 2.64
N ALA A 125 -5.32 -30.52 2.98
CA ALA A 125 -4.40 -29.37 3.00
C ALA A 125 -4.46 -28.51 1.73
N VAL A 126 -4.46 -29.15 0.55
CA VAL A 126 -4.54 -28.47 -0.76
C VAL A 126 -5.87 -27.71 -0.93
N THR A 127 -7.00 -28.31 -0.51
CA THR A 127 -8.32 -27.68 -0.58
C THR A 127 -8.42 -26.48 0.36
N VAL A 128 -7.87 -26.59 1.57
CA VAL A 128 -7.82 -25.47 2.52
C VAL A 128 -6.89 -24.37 2.00
N ALA A 129 -5.73 -24.73 1.45
CA ALA A 129 -4.78 -23.78 0.85
C ALA A 129 -5.42 -22.99 -0.30
N LEU A 130 -6.22 -23.63 -1.16
CA LEU A 130 -6.99 -22.94 -2.19
C LEU A 130 -7.92 -21.86 -1.61
N ALA A 131 -8.70 -22.21 -0.59
CA ALA A 131 -9.62 -21.26 0.04
C ALA A 131 -8.87 -20.08 0.69
N VAL A 132 -7.73 -20.37 1.34
CA VAL A 132 -6.85 -19.35 1.92
C VAL A 132 -6.28 -18.44 0.84
N LEU A 133 -5.75 -19.00 -0.26
CA LEU A 133 -5.20 -18.24 -1.39
C LEU A 133 -6.25 -17.34 -2.05
N LEU A 134 -7.45 -17.85 -2.29
CA LEU A 134 -8.55 -17.06 -2.86
C LEU A 134 -8.93 -15.89 -1.94
N THR A 135 -9.00 -16.14 -0.63
CA THR A 135 -9.30 -15.10 0.37
C THR A 135 -8.19 -14.04 0.41
N ALA A 136 -6.93 -14.48 0.40
CA ALA A 136 -5.78 -13.59 0.37
C ALA A 136 -5.77 -12.73 -0.90
N LYS A 137 -6.03 -13.32 -2.07
CA LYS A 137 -6.10 -12.59 -3.36
C LYS A 137 -7.26 -11.59 -3.39
N TRP A 138 -8.41 -11.96 -2.84
CA TRP A 138 -9.52 -11.02 -2.71
C TRP A 138 -9.17 -9.83 -1.80
N ALA A 139 -8.51 -10.09 -0.66
CA ALA A 139 -8.10 -9.05 0.28
C ALA A 139 -7.10 -8.06 -0.32
N VAL A 140 -6.07 -8.53 -1.04
CA VAL A 140 -5.11 -7.62 -1.71
C VAL A 140 -5.76 -6.86 -2.86
N ASN A 141 -6.74 -7.46 -3.55
CA ASN A 141 -7.50 -6.75 -4.57
C ASN A 141 -8.38 -5.64 -3.97
N LEU A 142 -9.02 -5.90 -2.83
CA LEU A 142 -9.74 -4.88 -2.04
C LEU A 142 -8.78 -3.78 -1.59
N ALA A 143 -7.59 -4.13 -1.10
CA ALA A 143 -6.56 -3.17 -0.74
C ALA A 143 -6.22 -2.25 -1.92
N GLY A 144 -5.98 -2.84 -3.10
CA GLY A 144 -5.72 -2.08 -4.32
C GLY A 144 -6.86 -1.14 -4.71
N LEU A 145 -8.13 -1.57 -4.63
CA LEU A 145 -9.29 -0.72 -4.93
C LEU A 145 -9.40 0.47 -3.99
N LEU A 146 -9.21 0.22 -2.69
CA LEU A 146 -9.21 1.28 -1.67
C LEU A 146 -8.04 2.24 -1.90
N TRP A 147 -6.87 1.73 -2.29
CA TRP A 147 -5.70 2.55 -2.58
C TRP A 147 -5.89 3.41 -3.84
N VAL A 148 -6.50 2.85 -4.89
CA VAL A 148 -6.91 3.61 -6.09
C VAL A 148 -7.86 4.74 -5.71
N ALA A 149 -8.91 4.43 -4.95
CA ALA A 149 -9.87 5.43 -4.49
C ALA A 149 -9.21 6.51 -3.61
N ALA A 150 -8.32 6.12 -2.71
CA ALA A 150 -7.51 7.04 -1.90
C ALA A 150 -6.64 7.96 -2.76
N THR A 151 -6.04 7.42 -3.83
CA THR A 151 -5.20 8.16 -4.76
C THR A 151 -6.02 9.23 -5.49
N VAL A 152 -7.20 8.88 -6.00
CA VAL A 152 -8.11 9.83 -6.66
C VAL A 152 -8.52 10.95 -5.69
N ALA A 153 -8.99 10.58 -4.49
CA ALA A 153 -9.39 11.55 -3.47
C ALA A 153 -8.20 12.45 -3.07
N GLY A 154 -7.00 11.89 -2.95
CA GLY A 154 -5.77 12.60 -2.65
C GLY A 154 -5.37 13.59 -3.74
N ALA A 155 -5.36 13.17 -5.01
CA ALA A 155 -5.01 14.00 -6.15
C ALA A 155 -5.94 15.23 -6.29
N VAL A 156 -7.23 15.07 -5.95
CA VAL A 156 -8.23 16.15 -6.00
C VAL A 156 -8.23 17.01 -4.73
N GLY A 157 -8.08 16.38 -3.56
CA GLY A 157 -8.28 17.01 -2.26
C GLY A 157 -7.04 17.68 -1.65
N ILE A 158 -5.85 17.14 -1.90
CA ILE A 158 -4.62 17.64 -1.26
C ILE A 158 -4.06 18.84 -2.06
N PRO A 159 -3.69 19.96 -1.39
CA PRO A 159 -3.05 21.08 -2.06
C PRO A 159 -1.63 20.74 -2.58
N MET A 160 -1.53 20.53 -3.90
CA MET A 160 -0.31 20.15 -4.61
C MET A 160 -0.25 20.77 -6.02
N PRO A 161 0.93 20.82 -6.68
CA PRO A 161 1.10 21.36 -8.02
C PRO A 161 0.32 20.54 -9.06
N ALA A 162 -0.11 21.18 -10.15
CA ALA A 162 -0.93 20.54 -11.18
C ALA A 162 -0.31 19.23 -11.72
N GLY A 163 1.01 19.21 -11.97
CA GLY A 163 1.72 18.02 -12.44
C GLY A 163 1.54 16.82 -11.50
N LEU A 164 1.68 17.00 -10.18
CA LEU A 164 1.53 15.91 -9.22
C LEU A 164 0.09 15.40 -9.14
N ARG A 165 -0.91 16.27 -9.34
CA ARG A 165 -2.31 15.86 -9.42
C ARG A 165 -2.56 14.99 -10.65
N ILE A 166 -2.06 15.42 -11.81
CA ILE A 166 -2.22 14.69 -13.08
C ILE A 166 -1.55 13.32 -12.98
N THR A 167 -0.31 13.26 -12.49
CA THR A 167 0.37 11.97 -12.30
C THR A 167 -0.35 11.07 -11.30
N GLY A 168 -1.02 11.64 -10.28
CA GLY A 168 -1.84 10.88 -9.34
C GLY A 168 -3.07 10.28 -9.99
N VAL A 169 -3.76 11.02 -10.87
CA VAL A 169 -4.89 10.49 -11.64
C VAL A 169 -4.44 9.39 -12.60
N ILE A 170 -3.31 9.58 -13.30
CA ILE A 170 -2.74 8.56 -14.19
C ILE A 170 -2.38 7.30 -13.39
N ALA A 171 -1.70 7.46 -12.24
CA ALA A 171 -1.37 6.35 -11.36
C ALA A 171 -2.62 5.59 -10.89
N ALA A 172 -3.68 6.31 -10.50
CA ALA A 172 -4.95 5.69 -10.12
C ALA A 172 -5.60 4.90 -11.27
N LEU A 173 -5.53 5.38 -12.51
CA LEU A 173 -6.02 4.65 -13.67
C LEU A 173 -5.22 3.37 -13.93
N MET A 174 -3.90 3.43 -13.80
CA MET A 174 -3.04 2.24 -13.93
C MET A 174 -3.31 1.23 -12.81
N GLY A 175 -3.44 1.68 -11.57
CA GLY A 175 -3.82 0.81 -10.47
C GLY A 175 -5.23 0.24 -10.62
N LEU A 176 -6.18 1.00 -11.19
CA LEU A 176 -7.52 0.49 -11.52
C LEU A 176 -7.44 -0.64 -12.54
N ALA A 177 -6.61 -0.49 -13.58
CA ALA A 177 -6.36 -1.57 -14.53
C ALA A 177 -5.74 -2.80 -13.84
N ALA A 178 -4.82 -2.60 -12.89
CA ALA A 178 -4.21 -3.67 -12.12
C ALA A 178 -5.23 -4.49 -11.31
N VAL A 179 -6.19 -3.83 -10.64
CA VAL A 179 -7.19 -4.49 -9.76
C VAL A 179 -8.40 -5.05 -10.51
N VAL A 180 -8.63 -4.62 -11.75
CA VAL A 180 -9.66 -5.22 -12.61
C VAL A 180 -9.15 -6.50 -13.25
N LEU A 181 -7.84 -6.67 -13.42
CA LEU A 181 -7.24 -7.82 -14.07
C LEU A 181 -7.67 -9.17 -13.44
N PRO A 182 -7.62 -9.36 -12.11
CA PRO A 182 -8.05 -10.62 -11.48
C PRO A 182 -9.54 -10.91 -11.66
N TRP A 183 -10.37 -9.89 -11.93
CA TRP A 183 -11.81 -10.08 -12.16
C TRP A 183 -12.10 -10.70 -13.53
N THR A 184 -11.15 -10.60 -14.45
CA THR A 184 -11.28 -11.21 -15.79
C THR A 184 -11.00 -12.71 -15.80
N THR A 185 -10.41 -13.24 -14.72
CA THR A 185 -9.95 -14.63 -14.64
C THR A 185 -10.74 -15.50 -13.65
N GLY A 186 -11.74 -14.94 -12.96
CA GLY A 186 -12.60 -15.70 -12.04
C GLY A 186 -11.82 -16.43 -10.95
N THR A 187 -12.21 -17.68 -10.65
CA THR A 187 -11.56 -18.53 -9.62
C THR A 187 -10.28 -19.19 -10.09
N ASP A 188 -10.01 -19.22 -11.40
CA ASP A 188 -8.80 -19.82 -11.97
C ASP A 188 -7.56 -18.97 -11.68
N GLY A 189 -7.78 -17.69 -11.34
CA GLY A 189 -6.74 -16.73 -11.00
C GLY A 189 -5.96 -16.23 -12.21
N PRO A 190 -5.24 -15.11 -12.06
CA PRO A 190 -4.34 -14.60 -13.09
C PRO A 190 -3.19 -15.60 -13.34
N THR A 191 -2.76 -15.70 -14.61
CA THR A 191 -1.50 -16.38 -14.93
C THR A 191 -0.32 -15.61 -14.31
N GLY A 192 0.83 -16.25 -14.10
CA GLY A 192 2.00 -15.58 -13.53
C GLY A 192 2.42 -14.30 -14.29
N THR A 193 2.28 -14.29 -15.62
CA THR A 193 2.52 -13.09 -16.45
C THR A 193 1.52 -11.97 -16.15
N LEU A 194 0.24 -12.31 -15.94
CA LEU A 194 -0.79 -11.33 -15.57
C LEU A 194 -0.57 -10.80 -14.15
N GLU A 195 -0.07 -11.63 -13.22
CA GLU A 195 0.31 -11.17 -11.88
C GLU A 195 1.45 -10.16 -11.93
N GLN A 196 2.51 -10.45 -12.70
CA GLN A 196 3.62 -9.51 -12.90
C GLN A 196 3.17 -8.20 -13.56
N LEU A 197 2.27 -8.27 -14.54
CA LEU A 197 1.67 -7.09 -15.13
C LEU A 197 0.87 -6.29 -14.09
N GLY A 198 0.10 -6.97 -13.24
CA GLY A 198 -0.62 -6.36 -12.13
C GLY A 198 0.30 -5.58 -11.19
N TYR A 199 1.42 -6.18 -10.77
CA TYR A 199 2.44 -5.50 -9.96
C TYR A 199 2.99 -4.27 -10.68
N ALA A 200 3.39 -4.40 -11.94
CA ALA A 200 3.93 -3.30 -12.74
C ALA A 200 2.92 -2.14 -12.90
N LEU A 201 1.63 -2.45 -13.06
CA LEU A 201 0.56 -1.46 -13.18
C LEU A 201 0.24 -0.77 -11.84
N HIS A 202 0.54 -1.39 -10.70
CA HIS A 202 0.35 -0.78 -9.37
C HIS A 202 1.53 0.09 -8.92
N MET A 203 2.75 -0.14 -9.44
CA MET A 203 3.95 0.65 -9.12
C MET A 203 3.79 2.18 -9.23
N PRO A 204 3.09 2.74 -10.24
CA PRO A 204 2.81 4.17 -10.30
C PRO A 204 2.13 4.74 -9.06
N ILE A 205 1.21 3.99 -8.43
CA ILE A 205 0.54 4.41 -7.18
C ILE A 205 1.56 4.50 -6.04
N MET A 206 2.37 3.46 -5.88
CA MET A 206 3.41 3.41 -4.85
C MET A 206 4.41 4.55 -4.99
N ILE A 207 4.88 4.80 -6.22
CA ILE A 207 5.79 5.91 -6.52
C ILE A 207 5.13 7.26 -6.21
N TRP A 208 3.86 7.44 -6.57
CA TRP A 208 3.13 8.68 -6.29
C TRP A 208 3.03 8.96 -4.79
N TYR A 209 2.71 7.95 -3.97
CA TYR A 209 2.70 8.09 -2.51
C TYR A 209 4.10 8.30 -1.92
N GLY A 210 5.15 7.72 -2.52
CA GLY A 210 6.54 8.02 -2.18
C GLY A 210 6.89 9.49 -2.39
N VAL A 211 6.53 10.04 -3.55
CA VAL A 211 6.72 11.47 -3.87
C VAL A 211 5.91 12.36 -2.93
N LEU A 212 4.68 11.97 -2.60
CA LEU A 212 3.85 12.68 -1.63
C LEU A 212 4.48 12.66 -0.23
N GLY A 213 4.97 11.51 0.22
CA GLY A 213 5.64 11.35 1.51
C GLY A 213 6.91 12.20 1.61
N TRP A 214 7.75 12.16 0.57
CA TRP A 214 8.92 13.01 0.45
C TRP A 214 8.59 14.51 0.51
N ARG A 215 7.51 14.94 -0.16
CA ARG A 215 7.03 16.32 -0.12
C ARG A 215 6.61 16.73 1.29
N TYR A 216 5.96 15.83 2.04
CA TYR A 216 5.59 16.10 3.43
C TYR A 216 6.80 16.23 4.36
N LEU A 217 7.91 15.52 4.08
CA LEU A 217 9.17 15.73 4.80
C LEU A 217 9.83 17.09 4.49
N ARG A 218 9.77 17.53 3.22
CA ARG A 218 10.44 18.75 2.76
C ARG A 218 9.69 20.05 3.05
N ARG A 219 8.37 20.02 3.26
CA ARG A 219 7.59 21.21 3.62
C ARG A 219 7.89 21.64 5.07
N GLN A 220 8.98 22.36 5.26
CA GLN A 220 9.14 23.30 6.37
C GLN A 220 8.42 24.59 5.96
N HIS A 221 7.47 25.08 6.76
CA HIS A 221 7.03 26.46 6.57
C HIS A 221 8.24 27.38 6.78
N PRO A 222 8.46 28.41 5.93
CA PRO A 222 9.28 29.53 6.37
C PRO A 222 8.63 30.08 7.64
N VAL A 223 9.39 30.11 8.73
CA VAL A 223 9.02 30.90 9.91
C VAL A 223 8.67 32.28 9.38
N VAL A 224 7.45 32.74 9.70
CA VAL A 224 6.97 34.08 9.34
C VAL A 224 7.89 35.10 10.00
N ALA A 225 8.97 35.47 9.32
CA ALA A 225 9.73 36.68 9.58
C ALA A 225 8.96 37.84 8.92
N ALA A 226 7.77 38.12 9.46
CA ALA A 226 6.95 39.27 9.08
C ALA A 226 6.29 39.87 10.33
N LEU A 227 7.08 40.05 11.39
CA LEU A 227 6.75 40.90 12.53
C LEU A 227 8.04 41.54 13.04
N ASP A 228 8.78 42.26 12.16
CA ASP A 228 9.83 43.15 12.68
C ASP A 228 10.24 44.30 11.75
N PHE A 229 9.30 44.90 11.01
CA PHE A 229 9.61 46.19 10.38
C PHE A 229 8.39 47.12 10.37
N ARG A 230 8.58 48.24 11.07
CA ARG A 230 7.77 49.48 11.15
C ARG A 230 6.78 49.59 12.31
N SER A 231 7.32 49.58 13.51
CA SER A 231 6.84 50.46 14.58
C SER A 231 7.96 51.37 15.10
N GLU A 232 8.62 52.12 14.22
CA GLU A 232 9.55 53.17 14.65
C GLU A 232 9.70 54.24 13.57
N SER A 233 8.85 55.27 13.68
CA SER A 233 9.19 56.69 13.50
C SER A 233 7.90 57.50 13.55
N ARG A 234 7.55 57.96 14.76
CA ARG A 234 6.78 59.19 14.96
C ARG A 234 7.71 60.38 14.74
#